data_AF-A0A6P6P8L6-F1
#
_entry.id   AF-A0A6P6P8L6-F1
#
_cell.length_a   1.000
_cell.length_b   1.000
_cell.length_c   1.000
_cell.angle_alpha   90.00
_cell.angle_beta   90.00
_cell.angle_gamma   90.00
#
_symmetry.space_group_name_H-M   'P 1'
#
loop_
_entity.id
_entity.type
_entity.pdbx_description
1 polymer ?
#
loop_
_entity_poly.entity_id
_entity_poly.type
_entity_poly.pdbx_seq_one_letter_code
_entity_poly.pdbx_strand_id
1 'polypeptide(L)'
;MKKVNRDLQMETERLVYGGRYDGRQDFAVVLQPFFENSAVAMVEDGTPDLTFFSVDCFHFSERGQAEMAIALWNNMLEPVGSKQNYNNFTYDRSKIQCPTKEQPFIFTIINSVSDVLTTAVPTTVAPGTPLPADCSSDSIPAWAAAVLAVGGLIIGWIVTWIIFYYRERKNRKKNQSTEMNGTKF
;
A
#
# COMPACT_ATOMS: atom_id res chain seq x y z
N MET A 1 -20.93 11.47 2.33
CA MET A 1 -19.61 12.08 2.60
C MET A 1 -18.58 11.11 3.18
N LYS A 2 -18.88 10.37 4.27
CA LYS A 2 -17.90 9.45 4.90
C LYS A 2 -17.26 8.43 3.94
N LYS A 3 -18.04 7.82 3.04
CA LYS A 3 -17.52 6.88 2.04
C LYS A 3 -16.51 7.56 1.08
N VAL A 4 -16.89 8.69 0.49
CA VAL A 4 -16.04 9.45 -0.45
C VAL A 4 -14.71 9.86 0.21
N ASN A 5 -14.75 10.30 1.46
CA ASN A 5 -13.55 10.67 2.20
C ASN A 5 -12.63 9.46 2.46
N ARG A 6 -13.18 8.30 2.84
CA ARG A 6 -12.41 7.06 3.00
C ARG A 6 -11.82 6.56 1.69
N ASP A 7 -12.60 6.60 0.62
CA ASP A 7 -12.13 6.20 -0.72
C ASP A 7 -10.97 7.11 -1.16
N LEU A 8 -11.06 8.43 -0.93
CA LEU A 8 -9.98 9.36 -1.20
C LEU A 8 -8.72 9.06 -0.38
N GLN A 9 -8.86 8.79 0.93
CA GLN A 9 -7.73 8.45 1.79
C GLN A 9 -7.03 7.17 1.31
N MET A 10 -7.81 6.12 1.00
CA MET A 10 -7.30 4.85 0.50
C MET A 10 -6.57 4.99 -0.83
N GLU A 11 -7.15 5.70 -1.80
CA GLU A 11 -6.50 5.92 -3.10
C GLU A 11 -5.26 6.80 -2.98
N THR A 12 -5.25 7.75 -2.04
CA THR A 12 -4.05 8.58 -1.75
C THR A 12 -2.94 7.72 -1.16
N GLU A 13 -3.24 6.85 -0.20
CA GLU A 13 -2.28 5.91 0.38
C GLU A 13 -1.72 4.97 -0.70
N ARG A 14 -2.59 4.41 -1.54
CA ARG A 14 -2.19 3.56 -2.66
C ARG A 14 -1.31 4.29 -3.68
N LEU A 15 -1.59 5.56 -3.95
CA LEU A 15 -0.77 6.38 -4.84
C LEU A 15 0.63 6.62 -4.27
N VAL A 16 0.71 6.96 -2.98
CA VAL A 16 1.96 7.30 -2.29
C VAL A 16 2.83 6.06 -2.12
N TYR A 17 2.26 4.96 -1.60
CA TYR A 17 3.00 3.74 -1.29
C TYR A 17 2.91 2.66 -2.37
N GLY A 18 2.38 2.99 -3.55
CA GLY A 18 2.30 2.08 -4.70
C GLY A 18 3.59 1.92 -5.51
N GLY A 19 4.74 2.36 -4.98
CA GLY A 19 6.05 2.24 -5.62
C GLY A 19 6.40 3.31 -6.66
N ARG A 20 5.47 4.20 -7.00
CA ARG A 20 5.66 5.22 -8.05
C ARG A 20 6.82 6.19 -7.77
N TYR A 21 7.13 6.44 -6.50
CA TYR A 21 8.09 7.47 -6.08
C TYR A 21 9.38 6.90 -5.49
N ASP A 22 9.54 5.58 -5.45
CA ASP A 22 10.63 4.91 -4.72
C ASP A 22 11.95 4.84 -5.51
N GLY A 23 11.94 5.26 -6.78
CA GLY A 23 13.10 5.14 -7.68
C GLY A 23 14.16 6.23 -7.54
N ARG A 24 13.99 7.20 -6.63
CA ARG A 24 14.93 8.32 -6.45
C ARG A 24 15.44 8.38 -5.01
N GLN A 25 16.72 8.71 -4.85
CA GLN A 25 17.35 8.87 -3.53
C GLN A 25 17.31 10.31 -3.00
N ASP A 26 17.04 11.29 -3.87
CA ASP A 26 17.01 12.72 -3.57
C ASP A 26 15.58 13.26 -3.33
N PHE A 27 14.58 12.38 -3.36
CA PHE A 27 13.17 12.75 -3.23
C PHE A 27 12.38 11.63 -2.57
N ALA A 28 11.52 11.98 -1.62
CA ALA A 28 10.61 11.05 -0.97
C ALA A 28 9.20 11.64 -0.92
N VAL A 29 8.19 10.77 -1.02
CA VAL A 29 6.78 11.11 -0.78
C VAL A 29 6.32 10.36 0.45
N VAL A 30 5.75 11.08 1.41
CA VAL A 30 5.32 10.52 2.70
C VAL A 30 3.94 11.07 3.03
N LEU A 31 2.99 10.18 3.29
CA LEU A 31 1.66 10.57 3.73
C LEU A 31 1.69 11.02 5.20
N GLN A 32 0.95 12.09 5.52
CA GLN A 32 0.83 12.63 6.88
C GLN A 32 -0.64 12.45 7.33
N PRO A 33 -0.97 11.36 8.05
CA PRO A 33 -2.35 10.91 8.22
C PRO A 33 -3.10 11.60 9.36
N PHE A 34 -2.65 12.74 9.88
CA PHE A 34 -3.27 13.41 11.04
C PHE A 34 -4.75 13.85 10.85
N PHE A 35 -5.32 13.71 9.65
CA PHE A 35 -6.75 13.90 9.34
C PHE A 35 -7.52 12.60 9.03
N GLU A 36 -6.90 11.44 9.17
CA GLU A 36 -7.56 10.16 8.88
C GLU A 36 -8.70 9.90 9.88
N ASN A 37 -8.41 10.09 11.17
CA ASN A 37 -9.34 9.91 12.29
C ASN A 37 -9.61 11.26 12.97
N SER A 38 -10.34 12.13 12.28
CA SER A 38 -10.65 13.45 12.81
C SER A 38 -11.79 13.47 13.80
N ALA A 39 -11.54 14.15 14.93
CA ALA A 39 -12.54 14.52 15.92
C ALA A 39 -12.71 16.04 15.98
N VAL A 40 -13.94 16.48 16.21
CA VAL A 40 -14.25 17.89 16.47
C VAL A 40 -13.85 18.20 17.91
N ALA A 41 -13.07 19.27 18.11
CA ALA A 41 -12.78 19.77 19.45
C ALA A 41 -14.08 20.22 20.12
N MET A 42 -14.25 19.87 21.39
CA MET A 42 -15.39 20.26 22.19
C MET A 42 -14.93 21.16 23.34
N VAL A 43 -15.75 22.13 23.73
CA VAL A 43 -15.56 22.88 24.97
C VAL A 43 -16.23 22.14 26.15
N GLU A 44 -16.08 22.67 27.37
CA GLU A 44 -16.51 21.99 28.61
C GLU A 44 -18.01 21.62 28.64
N ASP A 45 -18.85 22.38 27.94
CA ASP A 45 -20.30 22.12 27.86
C ASP A 45 -20.69 21.06 26.80
N GLY A 46 -19.71 20.50 26.09
CA GLY A 46 -19.91 19.47 25.06
C GLY A 46 -20.26 20.01 23.66
N THR A 47 -20.29 21.33 23.47
CA THR A 47 -20.47 21.94 22.14
C THR A 47 -19.15 22.06 21.37
N PRO A 48 -19.18 22.12 20.03
CA PRO A 48 -17.97 22.32 19.22
C PRO A 48 -17.23 23.62 19.58
N ASP A 49 -15.91 23.53 19.76
CA ASP A 49 -15.05 24.70 19.90
C ASP A 49 -14.89 25.40 18.54
N LEU A 50 -15.73 26.40 18.31
CA LEU A 50 -15.73 27.18 17.08
C LEU A 50 -14.49 28.08 16.94
N THR A 51 -13.66 28.25 17.96
CA THR A 51 -12.47 29.11 17.88
C THR A 51 -11.39 28.54 16.95
N PHE A 52 -11.45 27.25 16.62
CA PHE A 52 -10.59 26.62 15.61
C PHE A 52 -11.03 26.88 14.16
N PHE A 53 -12.21 27.49 13.95
CA PHE A 53 -12.77 27.77 12.63
C PHE A 53 -12.90 29.27 12.38
N SER A 54 -12.91 29.63 11.10
CA SER A 54 -13.10 31.00 10.61
C SER A 54 -14.56 31.43 10.72
N VAL A 55 -14.87 32.67 10.31
CA VAL A 55 -16.23 33.25 10.38
C VAL A 55 -17.28 32.49 9.57
N ASP A 56 -16.86 31.65 8.62
CA ASP A 56 -17.75 30.79 7.83
C ASP A 56 -18.00 29.41 8.45
N CYS A 57 -17.40 29.13 9.61
CA CYS A 57 -17.49 27.84 10.32
C CYS A 57 -17.00 26.65 9.49
N PHE A 58 -16.18 26.87 8.47
CA PHE A 58 -15.66 25.84 7.57
C PHE A 58 -14.14 25.88 7.44
N HIS A 59 -13.58 27.03 7.07
CA HIS A 59 -12.13 27.16 7.01
C HIS A 59 -11.55 27.20 8.42
N PHE A 60 -10.34 26.69 8.61
CA PHE A 60 -9.65 26.83 9.89
C PHE A 60 -9.29 28.29 10.15
N SER A 61 -9.43 28.72 11.41
CA SER A 61 -8.87 30.00 11.88
C SER A 61 -7.34 29.90 11.98
N GLU A 62 -6.67 31.00 12.34
CA GLU A 62 -5.25 30.97 12.72
C GLU A 62 -4.96 29.87 13.76
N ARG A 63 -5.86 29.72 14.75
CA ARG A 63 -5.78 28.72 15.80
C ARG A 63 -5.82 27.29 15.23
N GLY A 64 -6.75 27.02 14.31
CA GLY A 64 -6.85 25.71 13.65
C GLY A 64 -5.67 25.40 12.73
N GLN A 65 -5.18 26.41 12.00
CA GLN A 65 -4.00 26.27 11.15
C GLN A 65 -2.73 26.00 11.96
N ALA A 66 -2.57 26.66 13.12
CA ALA A 66 -1.46 26.39 14.02
C ALA A 66 -1.44 24.93 14.47
N GLU A 67 -2.62 24.35 14.75
CA GLU A 67 -2.76 22.95 15.14
C GLU A 67 -2.39 21.97 14.03
N MET A 68 -2.82 22.28 12.79
CA MET A 68 -2.40 21.50 11.62
C MET A 68 -0.89 21.54 11.40
N ALA A 69 -0.27 22.72 11.59
CA ALA A 69 1.17 22.87 11.45
C ALA A 69 1.93 22.04 12.50
N ILE A 70 1.44 22.00 13.75
CA ILE A 70 1.99 21.17 14.82
C ILE A 70 1.82 19.68 14.50
N ALA A 71 0.64 19.27 14.05
CA ALA A 71 0.38 17.87 13.68
C ALA A 71 1.29 17.41 12.54
N LEU A 72 1.46 18.23 11.50
CA LEU A 72 2.39 17.97 10.41
C LEU A 72 3.84 17.85 10.89
N TRP A 73 4.29 18.80 11.71
CA TRP A 73 5.64 18.80 12.27
C TRP A 73 5.93 17.53 13.07
N ASN A 74 5.02 17.18 13.98
CA ASN A 74 5.15 15.99 14.81
C ASN A 74 5.12 14.71 13.96
N ASN A 75 4.21 14.60 12.99
CA ASN A 75 4.17 13.45 12.08
C ASN A 75 5.45 13.30 11.24
N MET A 76 6.13 14.39 10.88
CA MET A 76 7.44 14.32 10.20
C MET A 76 8.54 13.73 11.10
N LEU A 77 8.38 13.78 12.42
CA LEU A 77 9.28 13.22 13.42
C LEU A 77 8.88 11.81 13.89
N GLU A 78 7.88 11.20 13.26
CA GLU A 78 7.42 9.83 13.55
C GLU A 78 7.73 8.89 12.38
N PRO A 79 8.17 7.65 12.61
CA PRO A 79 8.45 6.71 11.53
C PRO A 79 7.19 6.37 10.73
N VAL A 80 7.34 6.20 9.41
CA VAL A 80 6.29 5.68 8.51
C VAL A 80 5.78 4.34 9.06
N GLY A 81 4.45 4.19 9.12
CA GLY A 81 3.78 3.05 9.75
C GLY A 81 3.39 3.28 11.21
N SER A 82 3.99 4.28 11.88
CA SER A 82 3.70 4.63 13.28
C SER A 82 3.32 6.11 13.46
N LYS A 83 2.99 6.80 12.37
CA LYS A 83 2.56 8.20 12.41
C LYS A 83 1.21 8.35 13.08
N GLN A 84 1.04 9.40 13.87
CA GLN A 84 -0.24 9.76 14.46
C GLN A 84 -1.26 10.08 13.37
N ASN A 85 -2.43 9.42 13.43
CA ASN A 85 -3.45 9.51 12.39
C ASN A 85 -4.72 10.28 12.82
N TYR A 86 -4.62 11.12 13.84
CA TYR A 86 -5.70 11.95 14.36
C TYR A 86 -5.20 13.35 14.68
N ASN A 87 -6.13 14.32 14.74
CA ASN A 87 -5.84 15.69 15.11
C ASN A 87 -6.04 15.93 16.62
N ASN A 88 -5.17 16.70 17.24
CA ASN A 88 -5.27 17.07 18.66
C ASN A 88 -5.44 18.59 18.81
N PHE A 89 -6.68 19.08 18.76
CA PHE A 89 -7.02 20.51 18.81
C PHE A 89 -7.15 21.01 20.26
N THR A 90 -6.01 21.16 20.97
CA THR A 90 -5.98 21.69 22.35
C THR A 90 -5.46 23.13 22.45
N TYR A 91 -4.82 23.64 21.42
CA TYR A 91 -4.06 24.90 21.39
C TYR A 91 -2.95 25.00 22.42
N ASP A 92 -2.43 23.85 22.86
CA ASP A 92 -1.27 23.76 23.73
C ASP A 92 0.01 23.59 22.90
N ARG A 93 0.94 24.55 23.01
CA ARG A 93 2.24 24.52 22.30
C ARG A 93 3.24 23.53 22.91
N SER A 94 2.98 23.02 24.12
CA SER A 94 3.88 22.07 24.80
C SER A 94 4.02 20.74 24.05
N LYS A 95 3.04 20.39 23.20
CA LYS A 95 3.03 19.15 22.41
C LYS A 95 3.91 19.17 21.16
N ILE A 96 4.55 20.30 20.84
CA ILE A 96 5.47 20.37 19.70
C ILE A 96 6.68 19.48 20.02
N GLN A 97 6.88 18.45 19.19
CA GLN A 97 8.00 17.54 19.37
C GLN A 97 9.30 18.15 18.88
N CYS A 98 10.39 17.80 19.56
CA CYS A 98 11.76 18.15 19.18
C CYS A 98 12.49 16.89 18.71
N PRO A 99 13.33 16.98 17.66
CA PRO A 99 14.22 15.88 17.28
C PRO A 99 15.13 15.45 18.45
N THR A 100 15.42 14.16 18.54
CA THR A 100 16.34 13.61 19.53
C THR A 100 17.72 13.38 18.93
N LYS A 101 18.72 13.05 19.75
CA LYS A 101 20.06 12.69 19.25
C LYS A 101 20.03 11.35 18.51
N GLU A 102 19.14 10.45 18.92
CA GLU A 102 18.96 9.12 18.35
C GLU A 102 18.18 9.18 17.03
N GLN A 103 17.28 10.16 16.87
CA GLN A 103 16.46 10.36 15.67
C GLN A 103 16.50 11.85 15.24
N PRO A 104 17.63 12.30 14.66
CA PRO A 104 17.83 13.72 14.35
C PRO A 104 17.22 14.17 13.01
N PHE A 105 16.66 13.23 12.23
CA PHE A 105 16.16 13.48 10.87
C PHE A 105 14.65 13.28 10.76
N ILE A 106 14.05 13.94 9.77
CA ILE A 106 12.66 13.67 9.36
C ILE A 106 12.54 12.25 8.82
N PHE A 107 11.44 11.59 9.14
CA PHE A 107 11.15 10.24 8.70
C PHE A 107 10.56 10.17 7.30
N THR A 108 11.14 9.26 6.52
CA THR A 108 10.80 8.85 5.17
C THR A 108 10.63 7.33 5.15
N ILE A 109 10.19 6.77 4.03
CA ILE A 109 10.06 5.31 3.88
C ILE A 109 11.41 4.61 4.16
N ILE A 110 12.53 5.22 3.77
CA ILE A 110 13.86 4.59 3.83
C ILE A 110 14.39 4.48 5.27
N ASN A 111 14.23 5.50 6.10
CA ASN A 111 14.74 5.54 7.48
C ASN A 111 13.69 5.19 8.54
N SER A 112 12.52 4.70 8.14
CA SER A 112 11.46 4.25 9.06
C SER A 112 11.45 2.74 9.30
N VAL A 113 12.17 1.97 8.48
CA VAL A 113 12.28 0.52 8.65
C VAL A 113 13.30 0.25 9.75
N SER A 114 12.87 -0.35 10.86
CA SER A 114 13.80 -0.85 11.87
C SER A 114 14.74 -1.86 11.22
N ASP A 115 16.04 -1.57 11.28
CA ASP A 115 17.13 -2.43 10.82
C ASP A 115 17.08 -3.80 11.53
N VAL A 116 16.28 -4.72 11.01
CA VAL A 116 16.44 -6.17 11.22
C VAL A 116 17.07 -6.74 9.96
N LEU A 117 18.22 -6.17 9.57
CA LEU A 117 19.30 -6.76 8.77
C LEU A 117 20.27 -5.64 8.36
N THR A 118 20.96 -5.03 9.32
CA THR A 118 22.17 -4.26 9.00
C THR A 118 23.27 -5.24 8.58
N THR A 119 23.26 -5.62 7.30
CA THR A 119 24.48 -6.00 6.60
C THR A 119 25.36 -4.75 6.55
N ALA A 120 26.48 -4.82 7.27
CA ALA A 120 27.70 -4.01 7.18
C ALA A 120 27.56 -2.53 6.74
N VAL A 121 27.82 -1.65 7.71
CA VAL A 121 28.22 -0.24 7.57
C VAL A 121 29.02 0.03 6.28
N PRO A 122 28.58 0.93 5.38
CA PRO A 122 29.43 1.42 4.30
C PRO A 122 30.48 2.37 4.87
N THR A 123 31.74 1.99 4.72
CA THR A 123 32.89 2.89 4.94
C THR A 123 32.84 4.04 3.94
N THR A 124 33.11 5.24 4.47
CA THR A 124 33.28 6.53 3.79
C THR A 124 33.97 6.39 2.43
N VAL A 125 33.27 6.73 1.33
CA VAL A 125 33.87 6.84 -0.01
C VAL A 125 34.15 8.31 -0.31
N ALA A 126 35.39 8.61 -0.68
CA ALA A 126 35.86 9.94 -1.06
C ALA A 126 35.20 10.46 -2.35
N PRO A 127 35.15 11.79 -2.58
CA PRO A 127 34.47 12.37 -3.74
C PRO A 127 35.27 12.15 -5.03
N GLY A 128 34.69 11.46 -6.02
CA GLY A 128 35.27 11.42 -7.38
C GLY A 128 35.00 10.18 -8.25
N THR A 129 34.33 9.14 -7.75
CA THR A 129 34.13 7.90 -8.53
C THR A 129 32.74 7.86 -9.19
N PRO A 130 32.62 7.61 -10.52
CA PRO A 130 31.32 7.38 -11.14
C PRO A 130 30.72 6.08 -10.60
N LEU A 131 29.52 6.14 -10.02
CA LEU A 131 28.77 4.97 -9.60
C LEU A 131 28.37 4.12 -10.82
N PRO A 132 28.53 2.79 -10.76
CA PRO A 132 27.99 1.93 -11.80
C PRO A 132 26.46 1.97 -11.70
N ALA A 133 25.81 2.19 -12.84
CA ALA A 133 24.38 2.02 -12.99
C ALA A 133 24.05 0.53 -12.88
N ASP A 134 23.84 0.04 -11.65
CA ASP A 134 23.33 -1.31 -11.44
C ASP A 134 21.80 -1.23 -11.47
N CYS A 135 21.26 -1.24 -12.69
CA CYS A 135 19.85 -1.52 -12.90
C CYS A 135 19.67 -3.03 -12.72
N SER A 136 19.15 -3.46 -11.57
CA SER A 136 18.65 -4.82 -11.39
C SER A 136 17.68 -5.16 -12.50
N SER A 137 18.14 -5.92 -13.49
CA SER A 137 17.25 -6.55 -14.45
C SER A 137 16.55 -7.70 -13.73
N ASP A 138 15.27 -7.53 -13.43
CA ASP A 138 14.33 -8.62 -13.13
C ASP A 138 14.24 -9.53 -14.36
N SER A 139 15.26 -10.36 -14.51
CA SER A 139 15.31 -11.43 -15.48
C SER A 139 14.59 -12.61 -14.85
N ILE A 140 13.32 -12.78 -15.22
CA ILE A 140 12.56 -13.99 -14.86
C ILE A 140 13.40 -15.19 -15.28
N PRO A 141 13.74 -16.12 -14.36
CA PRO A 141 14.58 -17.25 -14.69
C PRO A 141 13.97 -18.06 -15.83
N ALA A 142 14.76 -18.43 -16.83
CA ALA A 142 14.29 -19.18 -18.00
C ALA A 142 13.52 -20.47 -17.64
N TRP A 143 13.80 -21.06 -16.47
CA TRP A 143 13.09 -22.22 -15.95
C TRP A 143 11.61 -21.94 -15.64
N ALA A 144 11.25 -20.71 -15.22
CA ALA A 144 9.86 -20.36 -14.91
C ALA A 144 8.98 -20.36 -16.17
N ALA A 145 9.51 -19.86 -17.30
CA ALA A 145 8.84 -19.94 -18.59
C ALA A 145 8.67 -21.40 -19.07
N ALA A 146 9.69 -22.24 -18.84
CA ALA A 146 9.64 -23.66 -19.19
C ALA A 146 8.59 -24.43 -18.37
N VAL A 147 8.47 -24.18 -17.06
CA VAL A 147 7.46 -24.83 -16.20
C VAL A 147 6.04 -24.47 -16.63
N LEU A 148 5.78 -23.21 -16.99
CA LEU A 148 4.47 -22.78 -17.48
C LEU A 148 4.09 -23.45 -18.80
N ALA A 149 5.04 -23.55 -19.74
CA ALA A 149 4.82 -24.20 -21.04
C ALA A 149 4.52 -25.70 -20.88
N VAL A 150 5.29 -26.41 -20.06
CA VAL A 150 5.08 -27.84 -19.79
C VAL A 150 3.78 -28.08 -19.04
N GLY A 151 3.47 -27.26 -18.03
CA GLY A 151 2.20 -27.35 -17.29
C GLY A 151 0.99 -27.21 -18.19
N GLY A 152 1.01 -26.24 -19.11
CA GLY A 152 -0.07 -26.04 -20.09
C GLY A 152 -0.28 -27.24 -21.03
N LEU A 153 0.79 -27.88 -21.49
CA LEU A 153 0.71 -29.07 -22.35
C LEU A 153 0.06 -30.25 -21.63
N ILE A 154 0.43 -30.49 -20.37
CA ILE A 154 -0.14 -31.58 -19.56
C ILE A 154 -1.63 -31.35 -19.31
N ILE A 155 -2.03 -30.12 -18.98
CA ILE A 155 -3.44 -29.77 -18.79
C ILE A 155 -4.23 -29.98 -20.10
N GLY A 156 -3.67 -29.55 -21.24
CA GLY A 156 -4.29 -29.78 -22.55
C GLY A 156 -4.49 -31.26 -22.88
N TRP A 157 -3.51 -32.11 -22.54
CA TRP A 157 -3.60 -33.56 -22.72
C TRP A 157 -4.68 -34.20 -21.83
N ILE A 158 -4.76 -33.78 -20.57
CA ILE A 158 -5.79 -34.28 -19.64
C ILE A 158 -7.18 -33.90 -20.14
N VAL A 159 -7.39 -32.63 -20.54
CA VAL A 159 -8.68 -32.15 -21.03
C VAL A 159 -9.10 -32.87 -22.31
N THR A 160 -8.19 -33.04 -23.27
CA THR A 160 -8.48 -33.79 -24.51
C THR A 160 -8.81 -35.25 -24.22
N TRP A 161 -8.05 -35.92 -23.36
CA TRP A 161 -8.31 -37.30 -22.96
C TRP A 161 -9.68 -37.45 -22.28
N ILE A 162 -10.04 -36.54 -21.39
CA ILE A 162 -11.37 -36.51 -20.75
C ILE A 162 -12.49 -36.37 -21.79
N ILE A 163 -12.34 -35.45 -22.76
CA ILE A 163 -13.34 -35.24 -23.82
C ILE A 163 -13.50 -36.51 -24.66
N PHE A 164 -12.39 -37.13 -25.07
CA PHE A 164 -12.43 -38.38 -25.83
C PHE A 164 -13.06 -39.52 -25.03
N TYR A 165 -12.71 -39.66 -23.75
CA TYR A 165 -13.30 -40.66 -22.85
C TYR A 165 -14.82 -40.49 -22.74
N TYR A 166 -15.32 -39.27 -22.54
CA TYR A 166 -16.76 -39.00 -22.47
C TYR A 166 -17.46 -39.23 -23.82
N ARG A 167 -16.83 -38.87 -24.95
CA ARG A 167 -17.36 -39.14 -26.29
C ARG A 167 -17.46 -40.63 -26.58
N GLU A 168 -16.42 -41.40 -26.27
CA GLU A 168 -16.42 -42.85 -26.45
C GLU A 168 -17.49 -43.50 -25.56
N ARG A 169 -17.59 -43.09 -24.29
CA ARG A 169 -18.61 -43.59 -23.38
C ARG A 169 -20.03 -43.28 -23.86
N LYS A 170 -20.26 -42.08 -24.41
CA LYS A 170 -21.55 -41.70 -25.01
C LYS A 170 -21.85 -42.53 -26.26
N ASN A 171 -20.86 -42.76 -27.12
CA ASN A 171 -21.01 -43.59 -28.32
C ASN A 171 -21.30 -45.05 -27.97
N ARG A 172 -20.61 -45.64 -26.97
CA ARG A 172 -20.91 -46.99 -26.46
C ARG A 172 -22.35 -47.10 -25.94
N LYS A 173 -22.82 -46.13 -25.15
CA LYS A 173 -24.23 -46.09 -24.68
C LYS A 173 -25.23 -45.98 -25.83
N LYS A 174 -24.93 -45.16 -26.86
CA LYS A 174 -25.78 -45.02 -28.04
C LYS A 174 -25.87 -46.35 -28.80
N ASN A 175 -24.72 -46.99 -29.07
CA ASN A 175 -24.66 -48.26 -29.79
C ASN A 175 -25.45 -49.36 -29.09
N GLN A 176 -25.31 -49.48 -27.76
CA GLN A 176 -26.06 -50.46 -26.94
C GLN A 176 -27.58 -50.20 -26.96
N SER A 177 -28.01 -48.94 -26.94
CA SER A 177 -29.44 -48.59 -27.06
C SER A 177 -30.02 -48.89 -28.45
N THR A 178 -29.24 -48.76 -29.53
CA THR A 178 -29.67 -49.16 -30.89
C THR A 178 -29.78 -50.67 -31.04
N GLU A 179 -28.86 -51.46 -30.47
CA GLU A 179 -28.96 -52.93 -30.48
C GLU A 179 -30.19 -53.43 -29.72
N MET A 180 -30.52 -52.82 -28.57
CA MET A 180 -31.70 -53.18 -27.77
C MET A 180 -33.04 -52.82 -28.47
N ASN A 181 -33.04 -51.86 -29.39
CA ASN A 181 -34.23 -51.48 -30.15
C ASN A 181 -34.40 -52.30 -31.45
N GLY A 182 -33.34 -52.95 -31.94
CA GLY A 182 -33.37 -53.83 -33.13
C GLY A 182 -33.84 -55.27 -32.83
N THR A 183 -34.06 -55.63 -31.57
CA THR A 183 -34.42 -56.98 -31.12
C THR A 183 -35.89 -57.15 -30.70
N LYS A 184 -36.76 -56.19 -30.99
CA LYS A 184 -38.22 -56.37 -30.87
C LYS A 184 -38.83 -56.88 -32.18
N PHE A 185 -38.95 -58.20 -32.29
CA PHE A 185 -39.93 -58.90 -33.12
C PHE A 185 -40.89 -59.66 -32.20
#